data_AF-A0A9P3AV70-F1
#
_entry.id   AF-A0A9P3AV70-F1
#
_cell.length_a   1.000
_cell.length_b   1.000
_cell.length_c   1.000
_cell.angle_alpha   90.00
_cell.angle_beta   90.00
_cell.angle_gamma   90.00
#
_symmetry.space_group_name_H-M   'P 1'
#
loop_
_entity.id
_entity.type
_entity.pdbx_description
1 polymer ?
#
loop_
_entity_poly.entity_id
_entity_poly.type
_entity_poly.pdbx_seq_one_letter_code
_entity_poly.pdbx_strand_id
1 'polypeptide(L)'
;MLENIFNTKKPGKIELLEGEKEKEIVLKLETTDKPFALIKIGDAKKFQREKLGGNYQYVTSPEKKTVFQGINDNEDINLLLGSRSFYEGWDSNRPNVINMINIGGKEAKKFVLQSIGRGVRIEPVKGKRKRLPENDTNKNRLLETLFIFATDKNSIASIFETIEEQKTKAEELKGIFKNTPHFELYIPKYEEEEPRNNFVKFNISEQTKENIREYIKEFNKNLLLLKHDISLENLNLLLEKIDDDNFFQIKEDNVYNDMDFLFNKLISHTAVKNKKFSGLKELEDEIIHFKHIKISNLETENVELLNSEIEDVKTGKKKEAEFRELKIKNIAKHYYLPLIYSRKEKIDYINHIIVNESEVKFIQALEKYISRENISSEWMFKLWTKKLEYRTFTEKITDTENFSLISSFGLKKEIIIKLYS
;
A
#
# COMPACT_ATOMS: atom_id res chain seq x y z
N MET A 1 -1.83 -19.14 17.88
CA MET A 1 -0.41 -19.25 17.46
C MET A 1 -0.03 -20.69 17.09
N LEU A 2 -0.22 -21.67 17.98
CA LEU A 2 0.13 -23.07 17.73
C LEU A 2 -0.49 -23.64 16.45
N GLU A 3 -1.80 -23.47 16.26
CA GLU A 3 -2.50 -24.00 15.09
C GLU A 3 -2.03 -23.35 13.79
N ASN A 4 -1.91 -22.02 13.76
CA ASN A 4 -1.59 -21.27 12.55
C ASN A 4 -0.12 -21.34 12.12
N ILE A 5 0.81 -21.55 13.06
CA ILE A 5 2.24 -21.60 12.74
C ILE A 5 2.75 -23.03 12.74
N PHE A 6 2.33 -23.85 13.71
CA PHE A 6 2.89 -25.18 13.94
C PHE A 6 1.94 -26.33 13.57
N ASN A 7 0.79 -26.03 12.95
CA ASN A 7 -0.17 -27.01 12.44
C ASN A 7 -0.71 -27.98 13.52
N THR A 8 -0.83 -27.52 14.77
CA THR A 8 -1.34 -28.33 15.89
C THR A 8 -2.03 -27.49 16.97
N LYS A 9 -2.98 -28.10 17.70
CA LYS A 9 -3.61 -27.51 18.89
C LYS A 9 -2.89 -27.88 20.19
N LYS A 10 -1.96 -28.84 20.15
CA LYS A 10 -1.27 -29.38 21.33
C LYS A 10 0.22 -29.05 21.28
N PRO A 11 0.83 -28.58 22.38
CA PRO A 11 2.28 -28.37 22.44
C PRO A 11 3.01 -29.71 22.32
N GLY A 12 4.25 -29.67 21.84
CA GLY A 12 5.10 -30.84 21.71
C GLY A 12 6.55 -30.46 21.42
N LYS A 13 7.45 -31.43 21.50
CA LYS A 13 8.86 -31.26 21.10
C LYS A 13 8.97 -31.15 19.57
N ILE A 14 9.97 -30.40 19.12
CA ILE A 14 10.31 -30.28 17.70
C ILE A 14 11.07 -31.54 17.26
N GLU A 15 10.60 -32.15 16.19
CA GLU A 15 11.24 -33.25 15.49
C GLU A 15 11.88 -32.73 14.19
N LEU A 16 13.06 -33.25 13.89
CA LEU A 16 13.82 -32.94 12.68
C LEU A 16 13.74 -34.15 11.74
N LEU A 17 13.19 -33.92 10.55
CA LEU A 17 13.19 -34.90 9.47
C LEU A 17 14.23 -34.50 8.42
N GLU A 18 14.95 -35.48 7.87
CA GLU A 18 15.83 -35.26 6.73
C GLU A 18 15.00 -35.07 5.43
N GLY A 19 15.28 -34.00 4.69
CA GLY A 19 14.73 -33.77 3.34
C GLY A 19 15.72 -34.22 2.25
N GLU A 20 16.03 -33.33 1.29
CA GLU A 20 17.19 -33.51 0.42
C GLU A 20 18.48 -33.72 1.25
N LYS A 21 19.15 -34.85 1.01
CA LYS A 21 20.38 -35.26 1.69
C LYS A 21 21.38 -34.10 1.78
N GLU A 22 21.86 -33.84 2.98
CA GLU A 22 22.84 -32.79 3.31
C GLU A 22 22.42 -31.35 3.05
N LYS A 23 21.22 -31.10 2.50
CA LYS A 23 20.77 -29.75 2.14
C LYS A 23 19.50 -29.29 2.84
N GLU A 24 18.62 -30.20 3.25
CA GLU A 24 17.32 -29.85 3.83
C GLU A 24 17.07 -30.48 5.19
N ILE A 25 16.49 -29.68 6.10
CA ILE A 25 15.97 -30.12 7.40
C ILE A 25 14.51 -29.67 7.47
N VAL A 26 13.60 -30.61 7.66
CA VAL A 26 12.17 -30.34 7.84
C VAL A 26 11.85 -30.39 9.33
N LEU A 27 11.07 -29.44 9.83
CA LEU A 27 10.68 -29.36 11.23
C LEU A 27 9.18 -29.66 11.37
N LYS A 28 8.83 -30.53 12.30
CA LYS A 28 7.45 -30.76 12.76
C LYS A 28 7.40 -30.84 14.28
N LEU A 29 6.20 -30.86 14.86
CA LEU A 29 6.01 -31.16 16.28
C LEU A 29 5.61 -32.62 16.45
N GLU A 30 6.00 -33.26 17.54
CA GLU A 30 5.62 -34.67 17.87
C GLU A 30 4.09 -34.89 17.89
N THR A 31 3.32 -33.82 18.09
CA THR A 31 1.85 -33.85 18.17
C THR A 31 1.16 -33.72 16.81
N THR A 32 1.90 -33.67 15.70
CA THR A 32 1.36 -33.55 14.35
C THR A 32 2.25 -34.23 13.32
N ASP A 33 1.64 -34.74 12.25
CA ASP A 33 2.37 -35.27 11.09
C ASP A 33 2.67 -34.19 10.05
N LYS A 34 2.10 -32.99 10.21
CA LYS A 34 2.27 -31.86 9.29
C LYS A 34 3.54 -31.08 9.63
N PRO A 35 4.49 -30.92 8.70
CA PRO A 35 5.65 -30.07 8.91
C PRO A 35 5.24 -28.61 8.99
N PHE A 36 6.00 -27.79 9.71
CA PHE A 36 5.74 -26.35 9.81
C PHE A 36 6.90 -25.49 9.30
N ALA A 37 8.12 -26.03 9.26
CA ALA A 37 9.27 -25.29 8.76
C ALA A 37 10.20 -26.13 7.88
N LEU A 38 10.95 -25.44 7.02
CA LEU A 38 12.00 -26.01 6.19
C LEU A 38 13.26 -25.15 6.30
N ILE A 39 14.41 -25.79 6.54
CA ILE A 39 15.73 -25.19 6.48
C ILE A 39 16.44 -25.72 5.24
N LYS A 40 16.82 -24.84 4.29
CA LYS A 40 17.60 -25.20 3.09
C LYS A 40 18.93 -24.46 3.03
N ILE A 41 20.02 -25.19 3.22
CA ILE A 41 21.39 -24.66 3.29
C ILE A 41 22.38 -25.62 2.61
N GLY A 42 23.60 -25.17 2.37
CA GLY A 42 24.62 -25.99 1.70
C GLY A 42 25.14 -27.17 2.53
N ASP A 43 25.10 -27.08 3.86
CA ASP A 43 25.57 -28.13 4.77
C ASP A 43 24.65 -28.25 5.99
N ALA A 44 23.52 -28.94 5.80
CA ALA A 44 22.51 -29.19 6.81
C ALA A 44 23.05 -30.05 7.97
N LYS A 45 23.88 -31.06 7.67
CA LYS A 45 24.44 -31.97 8.69
C LYS A 45 25.36 -31.22 9.65
N LYS A 46 26.25 -30.37 9.14
CA LYS A 46 27.13 -29.56 9.99
C LYS A 46 26.32 -28.58 10.83
N PHE A 47 25.35 -27.89 10.23
CA PHE A 47 24.48 -26.96 10.95
C PHE A 47 23.72 -27.67 12.08
N GLN A 48 23.16 -28.85 11.83
CA GLN A 48 22.50 -29.65 12.85
C GLN A 48 23.45 -29.96 14.02
N ARG A 49 24.64 -30.50 13.75
CA ARG A 49 25.61 -30.88 14.79
C ARG A 49 26.10 -29.69 15.61
N GLU A 50 26.40 -28.56 14.95
CA GLU A 50 27.07 -27.42 15.59
C GLU A 50 26.12 -26.37 16.17
N LYS A 51 24.85 -26.30 15.68
CA LYS A 51 23.94 -25.19 16.00
C LYS A 51 22.60 -25.60 16.58
N LEU A 52 22.06 -26.78 16.26
CA LEU A 52 20.76 -27.22 16.78
C LEU A 52 20.87 -27.87 18.16
N GLY A 53 22.05 -28.31 18.61
CA GLY A 53 22.21 -28.93 19.93
C GLY A 53 21.44 -30.26 20.08
N GLY A 54 21.32 -30.77 21.32
CA GLY A 54 20.82 -32.13 21.60
C GLY A 54 19.33 -32.29 21.91
N ASN A 55 18.55 -31.20 21.89
CA ASN A 55 17.15 -31.21 22.37
C ASN A 55 16.12 -31.65 21.32
N TYR A 56 16.57 -32.12 20.16
CA TYR A 56 15.73 -32.44 19.02
C TYR A 56 15.76 -33.93 18.72
N GLN A 57 14.59 -34.51 18.42
CA GLN A 57 14.51 -35.88 17.94
C GLN A 57 14.69 -35.91 16.43
N TYR A 58 15.60 -36.76 15.96
CA TYR A 58 15.89 -36.91 14.54
C TYR A 58 15.24 -38.18 14.01
N VAL A 59 14.50 -38.04 12.91
CA VAL A 59 13.87 -39.16 12.22
C VAL A 59 14.31 -39.14 10.77
N THR A 60 15.06 -40.16 10.38
CA THR A 60 15.45 -40.37 8.98
C THR A 60 14.22 -40.84 8.21
N SER A 61 13.80 -40.08 7.20
CA SER A 61 12.77 -40.56 6.27
C SER A 61 13.41 -41.41 5.18
N PRO A 62 12.90 -42.61 4.89
CA PRO A 62 13.38 -43.43 3.77
C PRO A 62 13.04 -42.83 2.40
N GLU A 63 12.10 -41.88 2.33
CA GLU A 63 11.71 -41.20 1.10
C GLU A 63 12.55 -39.93 0.88
N LYS A 64 13.39 -39.93 -0.15
CA LYS A 64 14.11 -38.73 -0.62
C LYS A 64 13.14 -37.76 -1.29
N LYS A 65 12.48 -36.93 -0.49
CA LYS A 65 11.64 -35.83 -0.98
C LYS A 65 12.44 -34.54 -0.96
N THR A 66 12.59 -33.91 -2.12
CA THR A 66 13.06 -32.51 -2.26
C THR A 66 11.93 -31.58 -1.87
N VAL A 67 11.76 -31.33 -0.57
CA VAL A 67 10.61 -30.60 -0.02
C VAL A 67 10.58 -29.16 -0.57
N PHE A 68 11.74 -28.57 -0.81
CA PHE A 68 11.84 -27.23 -1.37
C PHE A 68 11.30 -27.10 -2.80
N GLN A 69 11.43 -28.15 -3.64
CA GLN A 69 10.98 -28.08 -5.04
C GLN A 69 9.44 -27.95 -5.13
N GLY A 70 8.71 -28.56 -4.20
CA GLY A 70 7.25 -28.50 -4.09
C GLY A 70 6.74 -27.49 -3.06
N ILE A 71 7.54 -26.49 -2.66
CA ILE A 71 7.19 -25.59 -1.55
C ILE A 71 5.91 -24.77 -1.80
N ASN A 72 5.55 -24.51 -3.06
CA ASN A 72 4.29 -23.82 -3.36
C ASN A 72 3.06 -24.72 -3.24
N ASP A 73 3.24 -26.02 -3.43
CA ASP A 73 2.18 -27.03 -3.29
C ASP A 73 2.07 -27.50 -1.83
N ASN A 74 3.09 -27.24 -1.01
CA ASN A 74 3.12 -27.57 0.41
C ASN A 74 2.57 -26.42 1.26
N GLU A 75 1.26 -26.40 1.45
CA GLU A 75 0.56 -25.38 2.23
C GLU A 75 0.90 -25.41 3.73
N ASP A 76 1.40 -26.55 4.25
CA ASP A 76 1.67 -26.72 5.69
C ASP A 76 2.97 -26.01 6.14
N ILE A 77 3.93 -25.75 5.24
CA ILE A 77 5.17 -25.06 5.60
C ILE A 77 4.93 -23.56 5.75
N ASN A 78 4.98 -23.06 6.99
CA ASN A 78 4.78 -21.66 7.36
C ASN A 78 6.09 -20.89 7.50
N LEU A 79 7.21 -21.59 7.77
CA LEU A 79 8.51 -20.98 8.01
C LEU A 79 9.57 -21.56 7.08
N LEU A 80 10.35 -20.68 6.47
CA LEU A 80 11.37 -21.06 5.51
C LEU A 80 12.68 -20.34 5.84
N LEU A 81 13.73 -21.11 6.09
CA LEU A 81 15.06 -20.63 6.44
C LEU A 81 16.07 -21.15 5.43
N GLY A 82 17.11 -20.38 5.17
CA GLY A 82 18.09 -20.76 4.16
C GLY A 82 19.05 -19.66 3.79
N SER A 83 20.01 -20.01 2.94
CA SER A 83 21.11 -19.13 2.55
C SER A 83 21.14 -18.92 1.03
N ARG A 84 22.13 -19.48 0.33
CA ARG A 84 22.33 -19.29 -1.10
C ARG A 84 21.26 -19.92 -1.98
N SER A 85 20.55 -20.93 -1.48
CA SER A 85 19.51 -21.64 -2.24
C SER A 85 18.29 -20.76 -2.56
N PHE A 86 18.06 -19.66 -1.83
CA PHE A 86 17.02 -18.69 -2.22
C PHE A 86 17.45 -17.75 -3.35
N TYR A 87 18.76 -17.69 -3.64
CA TYR A 87 19.34 -16.80 -4.65
C TYR A 87 19.12 -17.33 -6.08
N GLU A 88 19.10 -18.65 -6.26
CA GLU A 88 19.24 -19.27 -7.58
C GLU A 88 17.91 -19.67 -8.24
N GLY A 89 16.81 -19.85 -7.50
CA GLY A 89 15.54 -20.19 -8.14
C GLY A 89 14.44 -20.61 -7.17
N TRP A 90 13.62 -19.64 -6.75
CA TRP A 90 12.40 -19.89 -6.00
C TRP A 90 11.34 -18.86 -6.38
N ASP A 91 10.22 -19.28 -6.95
CA ASP A 91 9.10 -18.38 -7.23
C ASP A 91 7.98 -18.69 -6.25
N SER A 92 7.85 -17.91 -5.18
CA SER A 92 6.72 -18.02 -4.26
C SER A 92 6.15 -16.65 -3.94
N ASN A 93 4.83 -16.62 -3.91
CA ASN A 93 3.99 -15.47 -3.59
C ASN A 93 3.43 -15.53 -2.16
N ARG A 94 3.78 -16.58 -1.41
CA ARG A 94 3.36 -16.82 -0.02
C ARG A 94 4.05 -15.94 1.04
N PRO A 95 5.28 -15.41 0.84
CA PRO A 95 5.95 -14.67 1.92
C PRO A 95 5.22 -13.37 2.27
N ASN A 96 4.78 -13.25 3.52
CA ASN A 96 4.32 -12.00 4.12
C ASN A 96 5.37 -11.36 5.06
N VAL A 97 6.37 -12.13 5.50
CA VAL A 97 7.49 -11.67 6.33
C VAL A 97 8.80 -12.16 5.72
N ILE A 98 9.75 -11.24 5.51
CA ILE A 98 11.12 -11.55 5.10
C ILE A 98 12.05 -11.00 6.19
N ASN A 99 12.83 -11.88 6.80
CA ASN A 99 13.85 -11.50 7.76
C ASN A 99 15.24 -11.73 7.16
N MET A 100 16.02 -10.66 7.06
CA MET A 100 17.34 -10.62 6.45
C MET A 100 18.42 -10.64 7.52
N ILE A 101 19.17 -11.73 7.58
CA ILE A 101 20.24 -11.94 8.57
C ILE A 101 21.58 -11.79 7.87
N ASN A 102 22.42 -10.87 8.35
CA ASN A 102 23.79 -10.65 7.86
C ASN A 102 23.89 -10.43 6.34
N ILE A 103 23.07 -9.52 5.79
CA ILE A 103 23.09 -9.19 4.36
C ILE A 103 24.05 -8.03 4.11
N GLY A 104 25.15 -8.29 3.39
CA GLY A 104 26.15 -7.27 3.06
C GLY A 104 26.89 -7.54 1.75
N GLY A 105 27.34 -6.48 1.09
CA GLY A 105 28.11 -6.54 -0.16
C GLY A 105 27.28 -6.31 -1.43
N LYS A 106 27.96 -6.02 -2.55
CA LYS A 106 27.30 -5.66 -3.84
C LYS A 106 26.42 -6.79 -4.40
N GLU A 107 26.82 -8.05 -4.25
CA GLU A 107 26.02 -9.20 -4.72
C GLU A 107 24.71 -9.33 -3.93
N ALA A 108 24.74 -8.99 -2.63
CA ALA A 108 23.59 -9.07 -1.74
C ALA A 108 22.44 -8.13 -2.15
N LYS A 109 22.76 -6.96 -2.74
CA LYS A 109 21.76 -5.99 -3.24
C LYS A 109 20.80 -6.62 -4.26
N LYS A 110 21.31 -7.40 -5.23
CA LYS A 110 20.48 -8.06 -6.25
C LYS A 110 19.49 -9.04 -5.61
N PHE A 111 19.92 -9.74 -4.56
CA PHE A 111 19.11 -10.76 -3.89
C PHE A 111 18.04 -10.16 -2.97
N VAL A 112 18.35 -9.05 -2.31
CA VAL A 112 17.37 -8.26 -1.56
C VAL A 112 16.20 -7.90 -2.48
N LEU A 113 16.51 -7.29 -3.63
CA LEU A 113 15.48 -6.83 -4.55
C LEU A 113 14.65 -7.98 -5.14
N GLN A 114 15.30 -9.09 -5.50
CA GLN A 114 14.59 -10.28 -5.99
C GLN A 114 13.66 -10.88 -4.93
N SER A 115 14.11 -10.94 -3.67
CA SER A 115 13.31 -11.45 -2.55
C SER A 115 12.11 -10.55 -2.27
N ILE A 116 12.31 -9.22 -2.27
CA ILE A 116 11.23 -8.24 -2.16
C ILE A 116 10.26 -8.39 -3.34
N GLY A 117 10.78 -8.48 -4.57
CA GLY A 117 9.99 -8.66 -5.79
C GLY A 117 9.10 -9.90 -5.77
N ARG A 118 9.50 -10.96 -5.06
CA ARG A 118 8.70 -12.16 -4.80
C ARG A 118 7.63 -11.91 -3.75
N GLY A 119 7.99 -11.30 -2.61
CA GLY A 119 7.04 -11.01 -1.52
C GLY A 119 5.99 -9.94 -1.84
N VAL A 120 6.26 -9.00 -2.75
CA VAL A 120 5.26 -7.99 -3.16
C VAL A 120 4.21 -8.53 -4.13
N ARG A 121 4.43 -9.73 -4.69
CA ARG A 121 3.44 -10.44 -5.53
C ARG A 121 2.39 -11.07 -4.62
N ILE A 122 1.52 -10.25 -4.05
CA ILE A 122 0.49 -10.74 -3.16
C ILE A 122 -0.56 -11.58 -3.91
N GLU A 123 -0.95 -12.70 -3.31
CA GLU A 123 -2.11 -13.50 -3.69
C GLU A 123 -2.97 -13.78 -2.45
N PRO A 124 -3.81 -12.81 -1.99
CA PRO A 124 -4.60 -12.99 -0.77
C PRO A 124 -5.62 -14.12 -0.87
N VAL A 125 -6.04 -14.46 -2.10
CA VAL A 125 -6.89 -15.61 -2.42
C VAL A 125 -6.31 -16.27 -3.65
N LYS A 126 -6.30 -17.60 -3.72
CA LYS A 126 -5.78 -18.38 -4.86
C LYS A 126 -6.34 -17.84 -6.19
N GLY A 127 -5.45 -17.49 -7.11
CA GLY A 127 -5.76 -16.88 -8.41
C GLY A 127 -6.00 -15.36 -8.40
N LYS A 128 -6.20 -14.73 -7.24
CA LYS A 128 -6.39 -13.27 -7.11
C LYS A 128 -5.06 -12.59 -6.78
N ARG A 129 -4.40 -12.00 -7.78
CA ARG A 129 -3.10 -11.31 -7.63
C ARG A 129 -3.22 -9.80 -7.35
N LYS A 130 -4.26 -9.41 -6.63
CA LYS A 130 -4.53 -8.02 -6.22
C LYS A 130 -4.97 -8.00 -4.77
N ARG A 131 -4.63 -6.92 -4.08
CA ARG A 131 -5.18 -6.61 -2.75
C ARG A 131 -6.70 -6.58 -2.82
N LEU A 132 -7.33 -7.14 -1.80
CA LEU A 132 -8.77 -7.12 -1.66
C LEU A 132 -9.25 -5.69 -1.43
N PRO A 133 -10.46 -5.33 -1.90
CA PRO A 133 -11.11 -4.08 -1.53
C PRO A 133 -11.23 -3.91 -0.01
N GLU A 134 -11.25 -2.68 0.50
CA GLU A 134 -11.37 -2.42 1.95
C GLU A 134 -12.69 -2.95 2.55
N ASN A 135 -13.74 -3.10 1.74
CA ASN A 135 -15.03 -3.64 2.14
C ASN A 135 -15.14 -5.16 1.99
N ASP A 136 -14.07 -5.86 1.57
CA ASP A 136 -14.06 -7.31 1.50
C ASP A 136 -13.93 -7.89 2.92
N THR A 137 -14.76 -8.87 3.26
CA THR A 137 -14.74 -9.50 4.60
C THR A 137 -13.44 -10.23 4.89
N ASN A 138 -12.68 -10.62 3.86
CA ASN A 138 -11.38 -11.28 4.01
C ASN A 138 -10.21 -10.29 3.97
N LYS A 139 -10.49 -8.98 3.88
CA LYS A 139 -9.45 -7.95 3.88
C LYS A 139 -8.68 -8.01 5.20
N ASN A 140 -7.38 -8.30 5.11
CA ASN A 140 -6.49 -8.18 6.25
C ASN A 140 -5.22 -7.43 5.85
N ARG A 141 -5.14 -6.15 6.24
CA ARG A 141 -4.02 -5.28 5.87
C ARG A 141 -2.66 -5.83 6.26
N LEU A 142 -2.56 -6.53 7.40
CA LEU A 142 -1.30 -7.13 7.85
C LEU A 142 -0.90 -8.31 6.97
N LEU A 143 -1.84 -9.19 6.61
CA LEU A 143 -1.57 -10.31 5.69
C LEU A 143 -1.28 -9.82 4.27
N GLU A 144 -1.83 -8.67 3.87
CA GLU A 144 -1.56 -8.06 2.56
C GLU A 144 -0.31 -7.16 2.51
N THR A 145 0.43 -7.09 3.60
CA THR A 145 1.65 -6.29 3.73
C THR A 145 2.86 -7.19 3.85
N LEU A 146 3.83 -6.99 2.96
CA LEU A 146 5.15 -7.59 3.08
C LEU A 146 5.95 -6.84 4.14
N PHE A 147 6.26 -7.50 5.25
CA PHE A 147 7.17 -6.97 6.26
C PHE A 147 8.59 -7.41 5.98
N ILE A 148 9.51 -6.45 5.94
CA ILE A 148 10.94 -6.69 5.74
C ILE A 148 11.66 -6.26 7.00
N PHE A 149 12.39 -7.19 7.59
CA PHE A 149 13.22 -6.96 8.76
C PHE A 149 14.67 -7.27 8.44
N ALA A 150 15.60 -6.63 9.14
CA ALA A 150 17.00 -7.02 9.11
C ALA A 150 17.59 -7.00 10.52
N THR A 151 18.64 -7.82 10.73
CA THR A 151 19.28 -7.99 12.04
C THR A 151 20.20 -6.84 12.44
N ASP A 152 20.66 -6.04 11.48
CA ASP A 152 21.59 -4.95 11.72
C ASP A 152 21.29 -3.72 10.84
N LYS A 153 21.75 -2.56 11.30
CA LYS A 153 21.51 -1.26 10.66
C LYS A 153 22.15 -1.16 9.27
N ASN A 154 23.30 -1.80 9.04
CA ASN A 154 24.00 -1.73 7.76
C ASN A 154 23.25 -2.52 6.67
N SER A 155 22.66 -3.65 7.03
CA SER A 155 21.74 -4.40 6.18
C SER A 155 20.56 -3.53 5.76
N ILE A 156 19.92 -2.80 6.71
CA ILE A 156 18.80 -1.88 6.40
C ILE A 156 19.24 -0.78 5.43
N ALA A 157 20.38 -0.14 5.69
CA ALA A 157 20.89 0.93 4.81
C ALA A 157 21.14 0.41 3.38
N SER A 158 21.69 -0.79 3.24
CA SER A 158 21.94 -1.43 1.94
C SER A 158 20.63 -1.74 1.19
N ILE A 159 19.57 -2.14 1.91
CA ILE A 159 18.24 -2.34 1.32
C ILE A 159 17.69 -1.02 0.77
N PHE A 160 17.77 0.07 1.54
CA PHE A 160 17.29 1.39 1.09
C PHE A 160 18.07 1.90 -0.12
N GLU A 161 19.40 1.84 -0.09
CA GLU A 161 20.26 2.23 -1.22
C GLU A 161 19.89 1.46 -2.49
N THR A 162 19.66 0.14 -2.38
CA THR A 162 19.24 -0.71 -3.52
C THR A 162 17.89 -0.27 -4.09
N ILE A 163 16.92 0.07 -3.24
CA ILE A 163 15.61 0.54 -3.67
C ILE A 163 15.73 1.91 -4.37
N GLU A 164 16.60 2.79 -3.89
CA GLU A 164 16.85 4.10 -4.48
C GLU A 164 17.59 4.04 -5.82
N GLU A 165 18.63 3.22 -5.95
CA GLU A 165 19.36 2.98 -7.20
C GLU A 165 18.45 2.46 -8.33
N GLN A 166 17.39 1.71 -7.99
CA GLN A 166 16.38 1.28 -8.98
C GLN A 166 15.45 2.41 -9.38
N LYS A 167 15.11 3.31 -8.45
CA LYS A 167 14.30 4.50 -8.74
C LYS A 167 15.04 5.51 -9.64
N THR A 168 16.38 5.51 -9.63
CA THR A 168 17.20 6.40 -10.48
C THR A 168 17.46 5.86 -11.87
N LYS A 169 17.29 4.55 -12.12
CA LYS A 169 17.24 3.99 -13.49
C LYS A 169 15.96 4.32 -14.25
N ALA A 170 14.96 4.85 -13.57
CA ALA A 170 13.73 5.28 -14.20
C ALA A 170 13.94 6.65 -14.83
N GLU A 171 13.84 6.71 -16.15
CA GLU A 171 13.99 7.95 -16.91
C GLU A 171 12.78 8.86 -16.65
N GLU A 172 13.04 10.16 -16.47
CA GLU A 172 11.98 11.15 -16.40
C GLU A 172 11.35 11.34 -17.77
N LEU A 173 10.03 11.38 -17.80
CA LEU A 173 9.29 11.64 -19.02
C LEU A 173 9.44 13.11 -19.42
N LYS A 174 9.90 13.37 -20.65
CA LYS A 174 10.08 14.72 -21.16
C LYS A 174 8.77 15.25 -21.76
N GLY A 175 8.62 16.57 -21.81
CA GLY A 175 7.52 17.22 -22.54
C GLY A 175 6.23 17.45 -21.74
N ILE A 176 6.18 17.10 -20.45
CA ILE A 176 5.08 17.52 -19.57
C ILE A 176 5.43 18.84 -18.90
N PHE A 177 4.54 19.82 -18.97
CA PHE A 177 4.72 21.11 -18.32
C PHE A 177 3.50 21.52 -17.50
N LYS A 178 3.75 22.30 -16.45
CA LYS A 178 2.71 23.00 -15.69
C LYS A 178 2.12 24.07 -16.59
N ASN A 179 0.81 24.02 -16.78
CA ASN A 179 0.09 25.09 -17.44
C ASN A 179 -0.21 26.18 -16.40
N THR A 180 0.11 27.44 -16.72
CA THR A 180 0.00 28.55 -15.76
C THR A 180 -1.38 29.20 -15.82
N PRO A 181 -2.19 29.12 -14.73
CA PRO A 181 -3.48 29.79 -14.62
C PRO A 181 -3.42 31.26 -15.04
N HIS A 182 -4.45 31.77 -15.72
CA HIS A 182 -4.63 33.21 -15.91
C HIS A 182 -5.31 33.88 -14.70
N PHE A 183 -5.51 33.13 -13.62
CA PHE A 183 -6.09 33.59 -12.36
C PHE A 183 -5.40 32.90 -11.18
N GLU A 184 -5.50 33.50 -10.00
CA GLU A 184 -4.94 32.94 -8.77
C GLU A 184 -5.73 31.71 -8.33
N LEU A 185 -5.04 30.57 -8.21
CA LEU A 185 -5.59 29.35 -7.62
C LEU A 185 -5.33 29.38 -6.12
N TYR A 186 -6.37 29.15 -5.34
CA TYR A 186 -6.28 29.10 -3.89
C TYR A 186 -6.58 27.70 -3.37
N ILE A 187 -5.85 27.28 -2.34
CA ILE A 187 -6.09 26.03 -1.61
C ILE A 187 -6.31 26.32 -0.12
N PRO A 188 -7.09 25.48 0.58
CA PRO A 188 -7.29 25.64 2.01
C PRO A 188 -5.99 25.41 2.78
N LYS A 189 -5.62 26.40 3.60
CA LYS A 189 -4.54 26.32 4.58
C LYS A 189 -5.12 25.88 5.92
N TYR A 190 -4.45 24.92 6.55
CA TYR A 190 -4.79 24.44 7.87
C TYR A 190 -3.61 24.70 8.82
N GLU A 191 -3.89 25.26 9.98
CA GLU A 191 -2.91 25.47 11.04
C GLU A 191 -3.13 24.48 12.17
N GLU A 192 -2.03 24.10 12.79
CA GLU A 192 -2.08 23.24 13.96
C GLU A 192 -2.71 24.02 15.13
N GLU A 193 -3.80 23.49 15.66
CA GLU A 193 -4.41 24.05 16.87
C GLU A 193 -3.80 23.34 18.07
N GLU A 194 -3.39 24.09 19.10
CA GLU A 194 -3.04 23.49 20.38
C GLU A 194 -4.18 22.57 20.83
N PRO A 195 -3.89 21.34 21.29
CA PRO A 195 -4.91 20.37 21.61
C PRO A 195 -5.85 20.97 22.66
N ARG A 196 -7.04 21.41 22.24
CA ARG A 196 -8.05 21.88 23.19
C ARG A 196 -8.35 20.69 24.09
N ASN A 197 -8.02 20.81 25.37
CA ASN A 197 -8.35 19.81 26.39
C ASN A 197 -9.87 19.52 26.51
N ASN A 198 -10.74 20.25 25.80
CA ASN A 198 -12.16 19.96 25.65
C ASN A 198 -12.46 19.22 24.33
N PHE A 199 -12.25 17.91 24.33
CA PHE A 199 -12.80 17.02 23.29
C PHE A 199 -14.33 16.96 23.43
N VAL A 200 -15.04 16.84 22.30
CA VAL A 200 -16.46 16.48 22.37
C VAL A 200 -16.49 15.02 22.81
N LYS A 201 -17.29 14.69 23.83
CA LYS A 201 -17.37 13.32 24.32
C LYS A 201 -17.80 12.37 23.21
N PHE A 202 -17.16 11.22 23.11
CA PHE A 202 -17.48 10.19 22.13
C PHE A 202 -18.65 9.33 22.64
N ASN A 203 -19.74 9.25 21.87
CA ASN A 203 -20.92 8.47 22.26
C ASN A 203 -20.67 6.97 22.07
N ILE A 204 -20.82 6.18 23.13
CA ILE A 204 -20.58 4.74 23.15
C ILE A 204 -21.43 4.08 24.25
N SER A 205 -21.82 2.81 24.09
CA SER A 205 -22.42 2.01 25.17
C SER A 205 -21.37 1.56 26.19
N GLU A 206 -21.78 1.23 27.42
CA GLU A 206 -20.85 0.76 28.46
C GLU A 206 -20.13 -0.53 28.03
N GLN A 207 -20.88 -1.47 27.44
CA GLN A 207 -20.30 -2.72 26.94
C GLN A 207 -19.22 -2.48 25.88
N THR A 208 -19.47 -1.57 24.92
CA THR A 208 -18.50 -1.30 23.86
C THR A 208 -17.26 -0.57 24.40
N LYS A 209 -17.42 0.28 25.43
CA LYS A 209 -16.30 0.93 26.11
C LYS A 209 -15.35 -0.09 26.74
N GLU A 210 -15.88 -1.15 27.36
CA GLU A 210 -15.01 -2.21 27.89
C GLU A 210 -14.39 -3.05 26.76
N ASN A 211 -15.17 -3.41 25.73
CA ASN A 211 -14.67 -4.18 24.59
C ASN A 211 -13.47 -3.51 23.91
N ILE A 212 -13.48 -2.18 23.73
CA ILE A 212 -12.36 -1.48 23.09
C ILE A 212 -11.11 -1.45 23.98
N ARG A 213 -11.28 -1.42 25.31
CA ARG A 213 -10.15 -1.51 26.27
C ARG A 213 -9.54 -2.90 26.28
N GLU A 214 -10.38 -3.95 26.26
CA GLU A 214 -9.91 -5.33 26.11
C GLU A 214 -9.18 -5.54 24.79
N TYR A 215 -9.78 -5.08 23.69
CA TYR A 215 -9.14 -5.10 22.36
C TYR A 215 -7.74 -4.49 22.39
N ILE A 216 -7.57 -3.30 22.98
CA ILE A 216 -6.24 -2.65 23.06
C ILE A 216 -5.23 -3.48 23.84
N LYS A 217 -5.66 -4.15 24.93
CA LYS A 217 -4.78 -5.00 25.75
C LYS A 217 -4.30 -6.25 25.02
N GLU A 218 -5.03 -6.72 24.00
CA GLU A 218 -4.61 -7.86 23.17
C GLU A 218 -3.41 -7.55 22.27
N PHE A 219 -3.14 -6.27 21.99
CA PHE A 219 -2.07 -5.84 21.08
C PHE A 219 -0.98 -5.09 21.83
N ASN A 220 0.28 -5.34 21.46
CA ASN A 220 1.34 -4.43 21.84
C ASN A 220 1.24 -3.12 21.03
N LYS A 221 1.84 -2.06 21.56
CA LYS A 221 1.85 -0.72 20.96
C LYS A 221 2.32 -0.71 19.49
N ASN A 222 3.38 -1.47 19.18
CA ASN A 222 3.93 -1.53 17.83
C ASN A 222 2.94 -2.16 16.84
N LEU A 223 2.19 -3.16 17.28
CA LEU A 223 1.19 -3.83 16.45
C LEU A 223 -0.01 -2.92 16.18
N LEU A 224 -0.43 -2.11 17.17
CA LEU A 224 -1.46 -1.08 16.96
C LEU A 224 -1.03 -0.03 15.93
N LEU A 225 0.23 0.45 16.01
CA LEU A 225 0.80 1.39 15.02
C LEU A 225 0.70 0.83 13.60
N LEU A 226 1.11 -0.43 13.43
CA LEU A 226 1.15 -1.09 12.12
C LEU A 226 -0.25 -1.43 11.59
N LYS A 227 -1.14 -1.95 12.46
CA LYS A 227 -2.47 -2.40 12.08
C LYS A 227 -3.35 -1.22 11.65
N HIS A 228 -3.33 -0.13 12.42
CA HIS A 228 -4.18 1.04 12.20
C HIS A 228 -3.50 2.16 11.41
N ASP A 229 -2.21 2.02 11.07
CA ASP A 229 -1.46 3.00 10.28
C ASP A 229 -1.52 4.41 10.88
N ILE A 230 -1.26 4.46 12.18
CA ILE A 230 -1.35 5.64 13.03
C ILE A 230 0.06 6.07 13.46
N SER A 231 0.30 7.38 13.58
CA SER A 231 1.55 7.90 14.11
C SER A 231 1.69 7.58 15.60
N LEU A 232 2.94 7.52 16.09
CA LEU A 232 3.24 7.27 17.50
C LEU A 232 2.58 8.32 18.42
N GLU A 233 2.61 9.59 17.99
CA GLU A 233 2.00 10.71 18.70
C GLU A 233 0.48 10.55 18.83
N ASN A 234 -0.21 10.29 17.72
CA ASN A 234 -1.66 10.12 17.72
C ASN A 234 -2.09 8.87 18.49
N LEU A 235 -1.28 7.80 18.48
CA LEU A 235 -1.55 6.61 19.27
C LEU A 235 -1.42 6.90 20.77
N ASN A 236 -0.37 7.61 21.19
CA ASN A 236 -0.20 7.97 22.60
C ASN A 236 -1.38 8.83 23.08
N LEU A 237 -1.75 9.84 22.31
CA LEU A 237 -2.89 10.70 22.61
C LEU A 237 -4.19 9.89 22.70
N LEU A 238 -4.43 8.98 21.74
CA LEU A 238 -5.63 8.14 21.76
C LEU A 238 -5.68 7.25 23.00
N LEU A 239 -4.58 6.59 23.35
CA LEU A 239 -4.52 5.72 24.53
C LEU A 239 -4.77 6.51 25.81
N GLU A 240 -4.15 7.68 25.96
CA GLU A 240 -4.40 8.58 27.09
C GLU A 240 -5.88 8.96 27.20
N LYS A 241 -6.54 9.24 26.07
CA LYS A 241 -7.97 9.62 26.05
C LYS A 241 -8.92 8.46 26.30
N ILE A 242 -8.59 7.24 25.89
CA ILE A 242 -9.42 6.06 26.18
C ILE A 242 -9.41 5.73 27.69
N ASP A 243 -8.32 6.05 28.36
CA ASP A 243 -8.19 5.91 29.82
C ASP A 243 -8.83 7.08 30.59
N ASP A 244 -9.08 8.23 29.96
CA ASP A 244 -9.81 9.37 30.54
C ASP A 244 -11.32 9.12 30.57
N ASP A 245 -11.90 9.02 31.77
CA ASP A 245 -13.35 8.82 31.95
C ASP A 245 -14.21 9.96 31.38
N ASN A 246 -13.65 11.14 31.14
CA ASN A 246 -14.37 12.24 30.51
C ASN A 246 -14.43 12.17 28.98
N PHE A 247 -13.67 11.28 28.35
CA PHE A 247 -13.63 11.17 26.89
C PHE A 247 -14.91 10.55 26.31
N PHE A 248 -15.55 9.65 27.05
CA PHE A 248 -16.75 8.95 26.61
C PHE A 248 -18.03 9.54 27.20
N GLN A 249 -19.11 9.52 26.41
CA GLN A 249 -20.47 9.76 26.86
C GLN A 249 -21.26 8.47 26.67
N ILE A 250 -21.76 7.91 27.77
CA ILE A 250 -22.49 6.65 27.73
C ILE A 250 -23.87 6.85 27.09
N LYS A 251 -24.11 6.13 26.01
CA LYS A 251 -25.38 6.05 25.28
C LYS A 251 -25.55 4.62 24.78
N GLU A 252 -26.45 3.88 25.41
CA GLU A 252 -26.63 2.44 25.17
C GLU A 252 -26.98 2.08 23.71
N ASP A 253 -27.62 3.00 22.97
CA ASP A 253 -27.91 2.79 21.54
C ASP A 253 -26.66 2.76 20.64
N ASN A 254 -25.49 3.19 21.15
CA ASN A 254 -24.24 3.25 20.39
C ASN A 254 -23.40 1.99 20.64
N VAL A 255 -23.81 0.88 20.05
CA VAL A 255 -23.09 -0.39 20.08
C VAL A 255 -22.22 -0.53 18.83
N TYR A 256 -20.95 -0.91 19.02
CA TYR A 256 -20.04 -1.23 17.92
C TYR A 256 -19.55 -2.67 18.08
N ASN A 257 -19.79 -3.49 17.06
CA ASN A 257 -19.35 -4.90 17.07
C ASN A 257 -17.96 -5.07 16.44
N ASP A 258 -17.54 -4.14 15.59
CA ASP A 258 -16.24 -4.15 14.93
C ASP A 258 -15.28 -3.21 15.67
N MET A 259 -14.33 -3.80 16.40
CA MET A 259 -13.34 -3.06 17.18
C MET A 259 -12.30 -2.37 16.30
N ASP A 260 -11.98 -2.93 15.13
CA ASP A 260 -11.07 -2.30 14.18
C ASP A 260 -11.68 -1.01 13.62
N PHE A 261 -12.97 -1.08 13.24
CA PHE A 261 -13.74 0.09 12.82
C PHE A 261 -13.86 1.13 13.93
N LEU A 262 -14.21 0.71 15.15
CA LEU A 262 -14.32 1.60 16.30
C LEU A 262 -12.98 2.29 16.58
N PHE A 263 -11.87 1.54 16.62
CA PHE A 263 -10.54 2.10 16.86
C PHE A 263 -10.21 3.17 15.82
N ASN A 264 -10.42 2.90 14.52
CA ASN A 264 -10.22 3.88 13.45
C ASN A 264 -11.13 5.11 13.56
N LYS A 265 -12.37 4.91 14.04
CA LYS A 265 -13.30 6.01 14.31
C LYS A 265 -12.82 6.88 15.47
N LEU A 266 -12.24 6.29 16.52
CA LEU A 266 -11.64 7.01 17.63
C LEU A 266 -10.38 7.77 17.21
N ILE A 267 -9.52 7.18 16.36
CA ILE A 267 -8.39 7.90 15.74
C ILE A 267 -8.89 9.15 15.01
N SER A 268 -9.94 9.00 14.21
CA SER A 268 -10.51 10.13 13.48
C SER A 268 -11.07 11.18 14.45
N HIS A 269 -11.71 10.75 15.53
CA HIS A 269 -12.26 11.64 16.54
C HIS A 269 -11.19 12.46 17.29
N THR A 270 -10.03 11.86 17.57
CA THR A 270 -8.89 12.54 18.20
C THR A 270 -8.08 13.37 17.19
N ALA A 271 -7.93 12.90 15.95
CA ALA A 271 -7.12 13.56 14.91
C ALA A 271 -7.81 14.76 14.25
N VAL A 272 -9.15 14.78 14.16
CA VAL A 272 -9.92 15.84 13.47
C VAL A 272 -9.73 17.23 14.10
N LYS A 273 -9.20 17.34 15.32
CA LYS A 273 -9.09 18.63 16.02
C LYS A 273 -7.70 19.28 16.00
N ASN A 274 -6.69 18.67 15.39
CA ASN A 274 -5.35 19.26 15.35
C ASN A 274 -5.15 20.21 14.16
N LYS A 275 -6.17 20.45 13.32
CA LYS A 275 -6.05 21.29 12.12
C LYS A 275 -7.26 22.19 11.96
N LYS A 276 -7.12 23.47 12.31
CA LYS A 276 -8.16 24.49 12.08
C LYS A 276 -7.92 25.10 10.70
N PHE A 277 -8.99 25.26 9.93
CA PHE A 277 -8.94 26.07 8.71
C PHE A 277 -8.49 27.49 9.10
N SER A 278 -7.31 27.89 8.62
CA SER A 278 -6.72 29.20 8.94
C SER A 278 -6.92 30.22 7.82
N GLY A 279 -7.25 29.76 6.62
CA GLY A 279 -7.58 30.61 5.49
C GLY A 279 -7.34 29.93 4.16
N LEU A 280 -7.40 30.71 3.09
CA LEU A 280 -6.96 30.30 1.76
C LEU A 280 -5.52 30.77 1.55
N LYS A 281 -4.70 29.94 0.92
CA LYS A 281 -3.37 30.34 0.43
C LYS A 281 -3.28 30.10 -1.06
N GLU A 282 -2.45 30.89 -1.73
CA GLU A 282 -2.15 30.66 -3.14
C GLU A 282 -1.50 29.29 -3.34
N LEU A 283 -1.85 28.67 -4.45
CA LEU A 283 -1.33 27.39 -4.88
C LEU A 283 0.08 27.58 -5.45
N GLU A 284 1.06 26.94 -4.83
CA GLU A 284 2.45 27.01 -5.25
C GLU A 284 2.81 25.71 -5.98
N ASP A 285 3.17 24.68 -5.21
CA ASP A 285 3.77 23.42 -5.68
C ASP A 285 3.13 22.19 -4.99
N GLU A 286 1.88 22.29 -4.55
CA GLU A 286 1.16 21.16 -3.94
C GLU A 286 0.75 20.10 -4.97
N ILE A 287 0.74 20.46 -6.25
CA ILE A 287 0.31 19.58 -7.34
C ILE A 287 1.53 19.24 -8.18
N ILE A 288 2.22 18.17 -7.78
CA ILE A 288 3.48 17.74 -8.38
C ILE A 288 3.42 16.34 -8.99
N HIS A 289 2.24 15.73 -9.02
CA HIS A 289 2.04 14.35 -9.50
C HIS A 289 2.62 14.15 -10.91
N PHE A 290 2.45 15.13 -11.80
CA PHE A 290 2.99 15.11 -13.15
C PHE A 290 4.52 15.19 -13.20
N LYS A 291 5.16 15.86 -12.22
CA LYS A 291 6.64 15.92 -12.08
C LYS A 291 7.24 14.56 -11.70
N HIS A 292 6.42 13.61 -11.26
CA HIS A 292 6.86 12.28 -10.84
C HIS A 292 6.55 11.19 -11.86
N ILE A 293 6.09 11.54 -13.07
CA ILE A 293 5.87 10.55 -14.12
C ILE A 293 7.23 10.03 -14.59
N LYS A 294 7.42 8.73 -14.42
CA LYS A 294 8.68 8.05 -14.72
C LYS A 294 8.45 6.86 -15.63
N ILE A 295 9.34 6.71 -16.60
CA ILE A 295 9.41 5.54 -17.46
C ILE A 295 10.36 4.53 -16.83
N SER A 296 10.01 3.26 -16.89
CA SER A 296 10.87 2.14 -16.48
C SER A 296 10.69 1.02 -17.49
N ASN A 297 11.66 0.12 -17.65
CA ASN A 297 11.48 -1.10 -18.46
C ASN A 297 10.98 -0.88 -19.90
N LEU A 298 11.33 0.25 -20.53
CA LEU A 298 11.03 0.55 -21.92
C LEU A 298 12.34 0.69 -22.70
N GLU A 299 12.40 0.13 -23.90
CA GLU A 299 13.58 0.26 -24.78
C GLU A 299 13.77 1.70 -25.23
N THR A 300 15.02 2.13 -25.45
CA THR A 300 15.37 3.51 -25.79
C THR A 300 14.59 4.03 -27.01
N GLU A 301 14.45 3.22 -28.07
CA GLU A 301 13.66 3.58 -29.26
C GLU A 301 12.17 3.84 -28.93
N ASN A 302 11.58 3.01 -28.06
CA ASN A 302 10.21 3.17 -27.60
C ASN A 302 10.04 4.40 -26.68
N VAL A 303 11.07 4.74 -25.90
CA VAL A 303 11.11 5.96 -25.09
C VAL A 303 11.15 7.20 -25.98
N GLU A 304 11.98 7.19 -27.02
CA GLU A 304 12.06 8.27 -28.01
C GLU A 304 10.73 8.46 -28.73
N LEU A 305 10.09 7.36 -29.15
CA LEU A 305 8.77 7.41 -29.78
C LEU A 305 7.70 7.99 -28.85
N LEU A 306 7.65 7.56 -27.59
CA LEU A 306 6.71 8.10 -26.60
C LEU A 306 6.95 9.60 -26.35
N ASN A 307 8.21 10.02 -26.20
CA ASN A 307 8.55 11.43 -26.05
C ASN A 307 8.15 12.24 -27.30
N SER A 308 8.30 11.68 -28.49
CA SER A 308 7.86 12.32 -29.74
C SER A 308 6.34 12.50 -29.80
N GLU A 309 5.57 11.47 -29.45
CA GLU A 309 4.10 11.57 -29.41
C GLU A 309 3.62 12.61 -28.39
N ILE A 310 4.27 12.67 -27.22
CA ILE A 310 4.01 13.69 -26.21
C ILE A 310 4.32 15.09 -26.75
N GLU A 311 5.46 15.25 -27.43
CA GLU A 311 5.86 16.55 -27.99
C GLU A 311 4.94 16.99 -29.13
N ASP A 312 4.46 16.06 -29.96
CA ASP A 312 3.48 16.35 -31.01
C ASP A 312 2.12 16.77 -30.44
N VAL A 313 1.67 16.13 -29.34
CA VAL A 313 0.44 16.54 -28.63
C VAL A 313 0.63 17.88 -27.91
N LYS A 314 1.81 18.11 -27.33
CA LYS A 314 2.19 19.36 -26.67
C LYS A 314 2.23 20.55 -27.63
N THR A 315 2.90 20.38 -28.78
CA THR A 315 3.02 21.43 -29.80
C THR A 315 1.72 21.67 -30.58
N GLY A 316 0.69 20.86 -30.33
CA GLY A 316 -0.61 20.97 -30.99
C GLY A 316 -0.62 20.40 -32.40
N LYS A 317 0.45 19.73 -32.85
CA LYS A 317 0.47 18.97 -34.11
C LYS A 317 -0.56 17.85 -34.09
N LYS A 318 -0.78 17.24 -32.91
CA LYS A 318 -1.83 16.26 -32.66
C LYS A 318 -2.73 16.73 -31.51
N LYS A 319 -4.05 16.53 -31.62
CA LYS A 319 -4.97 16.77 -30.48
C LYS A 319 -4.89 15.64 -29.44
N GLU A 320 -4.67 14.43 -29.93
CA GLU A 320 -4.51 13.22 -29.14
C GLU A 320 -3.51 12.28 -29.82
N ALA A 321 -2.83 11.48 -29.01
CA ALA A 321 -1.99 10.38 -29.44
C ALA A 321 -2.26 9.15 -28.59
N GLU A 322 -2.03 7.99 -29.16
CA GLU A 322 -2.06 6.72 -28.45
C GLU A 322 -0.66 6.08 -28.52
N PHE A 323 -0.16 5.64 -27.38
CA PHE A 323 1.08 4.88 -27.30
C PHE A 323 0.81 3.61 -26.49
N ARG A 324 0.72 2.48 -27.20
CA ARG A 324 0.28 1.20 -26.64
C ARG A 324 -1.05 1.38 -25.88
N GLU A 325 -1.09 1.21 -24.56
CA GLU A 325 -2.28 1.38 -23.75
C GLU A 325 -2.47 2.81 -23.18
N LEU A 326 -1.57 3.74 -23.50
CA LEU A 326 -1.65 5.14 -23.08
C LEU A 326 -2.48 5.97 -24.04
N LYS A 327 -3.33 6.83 -23.47
CA LYS A 327 -3.94 7.95 -24.17
C LYS A 327 -3.26 9.23 -23.71
N ILE A 328 -2.69 9.95 -24.66
CA ILE A 328 -2.02 11.23 -24.48
C ILE A 328 -2.93 12.28 -25.09
N LYS A 329 -3.41 13.24 -24.29
CA LYS A 329 -4.38 14.23 -24.75
C LYS A 329 -3.99 15.64 -24.36
N ASN A 330 -4.24 16.56 -25.28
CA ASN A 330 -4.17 17.98 -25.00
C ASN A 330 -5.57 18.50 -24.63
N ILE A 331 -5.88 18.55 -23.34
CA ILE A 331 -7.09 19.20 -22.84
C ILE A 331 -6.70 20.63 -22.46
N ALA A 332 -6.86 21.55 -23.41
CA ALA A 332 -6.53 22.95 -23.22
C ALA A 332 -7.09 23.45 -21.89
N LYS A 333 -6.21 24.04 -21.06
CA LYS A 333 -6.53 24.61 -19.74
C LYS A 333 -6.62 23.62 -18.56
N HIS A 334 -6.18 22.38 -18.75
CA HIS A 334 -5.82 21.51 -17.63
C HIS A 334 -4.50 22.01 -16.97
N TYR A 335 -4.29 21.74 -15.67
CA TYR A 335 -3.14 22.27 -14.90
C TYR A 335 -1.76 21.77 -15.35
N TYR A 336 -1.71 20.63 -16.03
CA TYR A 336 -0.51 20.19 -16.74
C TYR A 336 -0.90 19.58 -18.08
N LEU A 337 0.00 19.72 -19.04
CA LEU A 337 -0.18 19.26 -20.41
C LEU A 337 1.07 18.52 -20.91
N PRO A 338 0.92 17.46 -21.72
CA PRO A 338 -0.35 16.78 -22.00
C PRO A 338 -0.82 15.91 -20.83
N LEU A 339 -2.12 15.57 -20.83
CA LEU A 339 -2.69 14.58 -19.93
C LEU A 339 -2.37 13.17 -20.42
N ILE A 340 -1.85 12.34 -19.53
CA ILE A 340 -1.53 10.94 -19.82
C ILE A 340 -2.36 10.06 -18.89
N TYR A 341 -3.19 9.22 -19.49
CA TYR A 341 -4.04 8.30 -18.75
C TYR A 341 -4.18 6.96 -19.47
N SER A 342 -4.60 5.93 -18.74
CA SER A 342 -4.91 4.62 -19.33
C SER A 342 -6.15 4.01 -18.71
N ARG A 343 -6.88 3.22 -19.51
CA ARG A 343 -7.96 2.34 -19.02
C ARG A 343 -7.41 1.07 -18.36
N LYS A 344 -6.15 0.73 -18.62
CA LYS A 344 -5.47 -0.42 -18.02
C LYS A 344 -4.91 0.00 -16.67
N GLU A 345 -5.34 -0.66 -15.60
CA GLU A 345 -4.91 -0.34 -14.23
C GLU A 345 -3.41 -0.57 -13.98
N LYS A 346 -2.75 -1.41 -14.78
CA LYS A 346 -1.34 -1.75 -14.61
C LYS A 346 -0.51 -1.42 -15.85
N ILE A 347 0.22 -0.32 -15.67
CA ILE A 347 1.37 0.24 -16.38
C ILE A 347 2.71 -0.46 -16.06
N ASP A 348 3.26 -1.42 -16.81
CA ASP A 348 4.55 -2.03 -16.44
C ASP A 348 5.77 -1.18 -16.81
N TYR A 349 5.60 -0.28 -17.78
CA TYR A 349 6.66 0.59 -18.28
C TYR A 349 6.56 2.08 -17.90
N ILE A 350 5.45 2.51 -17.27
CA ILE A 350 5.27 3.92 -16.88
C ILE A 350 4.47 4.02 -15.58
N ASN A 351 4.92 4.90 -14.67
CA ASN A 351 4.33 5.10 -13.35
C ASN A 351 3.85 6.54 -13.15
N HIS A 352 2.99 6.73 -12.13
CA HIS A 352 2.42 8.03 -11.72
C HIS A 352 1.52 8.73 -12.76
N ILE A 353 1.04 7.98 -13.77
CA ILE A 353 0.00 8.42 -14.71
C ILE A 353 -1.41 8.18 -14.15
N ILE A 354 -2.43 8.75 -14.80
CA ILE A 354 -3.83 8.58 -14.39
C ILE A 354 -4.35 7.21 -14.82
N VAL A 355 -4.50 6.29 -13.88
CA VAL A 355 -5.04 4.93 -14.12
C VAL A 355 -6.28 4.62 -13.27
N ASN A 356 -6.64 5.51 -12.35
CA ASN A 356 -7.81 5.31 -11.50
C ASN A 356 -9.08 5.39 -12.35
N GLU A 357 -9.90 4.34 -12.32
CA GLU A 357 -11.11 4.24 -13.15
C GLU A 357 -12.03 5.46 -13.01
N SER A 358 -12.21 5.98 -11.79
CA SER A 358 -13.05 7.16 -11.56
C SER A 358 -12.48 8.42 -12.21
N GLU A 359 -11.16 8.57 -12.23
CA GLU A 359 -10.46 9.70 -12.86
C GLU A 359 -10.49 9.59 -14.39
N VAL A 360 -10.32 8.37 -14.91
CA VAL A 360 -10.44 8.09 -16.33
C VAL A 360 -11.86 8.36 -16.83
N LYS A 361 -12.89 7.92 -16.07
CA LYS A 361 -14.30 8.23 -16.37
C LYS A 361 -14.58 9.73 -16.30
N PHE A 362 -14.03 10.42 -15.31
CA PHE A 362 -14.16 11.88 -15.19
C PHE A 362 -13.56 12.60 -16.40
N ILE A 363 -12.33 12.25 -16.82
CA ILE A 363 -11.67 12.86 -17.99
C ILE A 363 -12.51 12.63 -19.26
N GLN A 364 -13.05 11.43 -19.44
CA GLN A 364 -13.91 11.11 -20.60
C GLN A 364 -15.24 11.87 -20.56
N ALA A 365 -15.86 11.99 -19.39
CA ALA A 365 -17.08 12.75 -19.21
C ALA A 365 -16.85 14.26 -19.48
N LEU A 366 -15.74 14.78 -18.98
CA LEU A 366 -15.30 16.16 -19.21
C LEU A 366 -15.06 16.43 -20.70
N GLU A 367 -14.37 15.53 -21.39
CA GLU A 367 -14.14 15.62 -22.84
C GLU A 367 -15.46 15.66 -23.63
N LYS A 368 -16.38 14.76 -23.28
CA LYS A 368 -17.71 14.68 -23.91
C LYS A 368 -18.48 15.98 -23.68
N TYR A 369 -18.34 16.60 -22.51
CA TYR A 369 -18.97 17.88 -22.18
C TYR A 369 -18.37 19.04 -23.00
N ILE A 370 -17.04 19.20 -23.00
CA ILE A 370 -16.34 20.25 -23.77
C ILE A 370 -16.70 20.17 -25.26
N SER A 371 -16.75 18.95 -25.82
CA SER A 371 -17.05 18.72 -27.22
C SER A 371 -18.50 19.03 -27.61
N ARG A 372 -19.45 18.89 -26.66
CA ARG A 372 -20.89 19.08 -26.90
C ARG A 372 -21.31 20.54 -26.83
N GLU A 373 -20.84 21.24 -25.81
CA GLU A 373 -21.35 22.57 -25.48
C GLU A 373 -20.57 23.70 -26.15
N ASN A 374 -19.50 23.39 -26.91
CA ASN A 374 -18.59 24.37 -27.52
C ASN A 374 -18.11 25.43 -26.49
N ILE A 375 -17.99 25.01 -25.23
CA ILE A 375 -17.70 25.90 -24.10
C ILE A 375 -16.24 26.33 -24.17
N SER A 376 -16.02 27.64 -24.23
CA SER A 376 -14.75 28.27 -23.93
C SER A 376 -14.54 28.34 -22.41
N SER A 377 -14.49 27.21 -21.73
CA SER A 377 -14.28 27.16 -20.27
C SER A 377 -12.92 27.75 -19.93
N GLU A 378 -12.80 28.62 -18.92
CA GLU A 378 -11.54 29.34 -18.66
C GLU A 378 -10.43 28.42 -18.11
N TRP A 379 -10.66 27.52 -17.13
CA TRP A 379 -9.64 26.62 -16.53
C TRP A 379 -10.20 25.37 -15.82
N MET A 380 -9.38 24.31 -15.66
CA MET A 380 -9.78 23.03 -15.03
C MET A 380 -8.66 22.41 -14.17
N PHE A 381 -8.96 22.02 -12.92
CA PHE A 381 -7.99 21.31 -12.08
C PHE A 381 -8.59 20.40 -10.98
N LYS A 382 -7.82 19.40 -10.50
CA LYS A 382 -8.16 18.48 -9.40
C LYS A 382 -7.01 18.36 -8.38
N LEU A 383 -7.22 18.85 -7.15
CA LEU A 383 -6.22 18.75 -6.07
C LEU A 383 -6.15 17.30 -5.54
N TRP A 384 -4.94 16.74 -5.48
CA TRP A 384 -4.68 15.42 -4.92
C TRP A 384 -4.18 15.57 -3.47
N THR A 385 -4.86 14.97 -2.50
CA THR A 385 -4.29 14.72 -1.17
C THR A 385 -4.39 13.23 -0.84
N LYS A 386 -3.30 12.66 -0.29
CA LYS A 386 -3.21 11.23 0.03
C LYS A 386 -4.24 10.85 1.10
N LYS A 387 -5.03 9.82 0.77
CA LYS A 387 -5.81 8.94 1.66
C LYS A 387 -7.05 9.57 2.33
N LEU A 388 -8.24 9.17 1.85
CA LEU A 388 -9.44 8.85 2.63
C LEU A 388 -10.55 8.31 1.68
N GLU A 389 -11.33 7.38 2.20
CA GLU A 389 -12.25 6.44 1.53
C GLU A 389 -13.25 7.07 0.55
N TYR A 390 -13.62 6.31 -0.49
CA TYR A 390 -14.69 6.64 -1.44
C TYR A 390 -15.98 5.92 -1.02
N ARG A 391 -17.01 6.69 -0.68
CA ARG A 391 -18.40 6.32 -0.97
C ARG A 391 -19.07 7.51 -1.66
N THR A 392 -19.75 7.20 -2.76
CA THR A 392 -20.73 7.99 -3.52
C THR A 392 -20.28 9.32 -4.12
N PHE A 393 -19.85 9.27 -5.40
CA PHE A 393 -19.96 10.40 -6.34
C PHE A 393 -20.12 9.87 -7.78
N THR A 394 -21.14 9.03 -7.99
CA THR A 394 -21.52 8.55 -9.34
C THR A 394 -23.01 8.68 -9.66
N GLU A 395 -23.86 9.09 -8.71
CA GLU A 395 -25.32 9.13 -8.92
C GLU A 395 -25.93 10.54 -9.05
N LYS A 396 -25.11 11.61 -9.03
CA LYS A 396 -25.61 12.99 -9.19
C LYS A 396 -25.21 13.67 -10.51
N ILE A 397 -24.79 12.90 -11.51
CA ILE A 397 -24.43 13.42 -12.84
C ILE A 397 -25.53 13.14 -13.89
N THR A 398 -26.60 12.42 -13.53
CA THR A 398 -27.62 12.04 -14.52
C THR A 398 -28.81 12.98 -14.64
N ASP A 399 -29.14 13.82 -13.66
CA ASP A 399 -30.35 14.64 -13.74
C ASP A 399 -30.14 16.00 -13.07
N THR A 400 -29.85 17.02 -13.88
CA THR A 400 -30.46 18.37 -13.85
C THR A 400 -29.67 19.31 -14.76
N GLU A 401 -30.38 19.89 -15.73
CA GLU A 401 -29.97 21.07 -16.48
C GLU A 401 -29.67 22.23 -15.52
N ASN A 402 -28.67 23.06 -15.88
CA ASN A 402 -28.10 24.21 -15.15
C ASN A 402 -27.02 23.89 -14.09
N PHE A 403 -25.75 23.95 -14.53
CA PHE A 403 -24.61 24.05 -13.63
C PHE A 403 -24.53 25.44 -12.99
N SER A 404 -24.94 25.58 -11.73
CA SER A 404 -24.54 26.69 -10.86
C SER A 404 -23.40 26.23 -9.95
N LEU A 405 -22.21 26.74 -10.20
CA LEU A 405 -21.01 26.51 -9.40
C LEU A 405 -21.07 27.32 -8.11
N ILE A 406 -21.50 26.68 -7.02
CA ILE A 406 -21.47 27.25 -5.68
C ILE A 406 -20.65 26.33 -4.78
N SER A 407 -19.60 26.90 -4.20
CA SER A 407 -18.74 26.32 -3.18
C SER A 407 -19.57 25.75 -2.03
N SER A 408 -19.62 24.44 -1.88
CA SER A 408 -20.18 23.82 -0.68
C SER A 408 -19.07 23.59 0.35
N PHE A 409 -19.12 24.35 1.44
CA PHE A 409 -18.39 24.06 2.68
C PHE A 409 -18.77 22.67 3.21
N GLY A 410 -17.84 21.72 3.17
CA GLY A 410 -18.05 20.38 3.71
C GLY A 410 -16.86 19.47 3.42
N LEU A 411 -16.10 19.14 4.47
CA LEU A 411 -14.94 18.25 4.48
C LEU A 411 -15.11 16.99 3.58
N LYS A 412 -14.18 16.84 2.62
CA LYS A 412 -13.70 15.63 1.89
C LYS A 412 -13.92 15.69 0.37
N LYS A 413 -12.77 15.67 -0.34
CA LYS A 413 -12.55 15.50 -1.80
C LYS A 413 -13.07 16.65 -2.67
N GLU A 414 -12.17 17.51 -3.11
CA GLU A 414 -12.49 18.67 -3.94
C GLU A 414 -12.06 18.45 -5.40
N ILE A 415 -13.03 18.55 -6.31
CA ILE A 415 -12.82 18.89 -7.72
C ILE A 415 -13.30 20.33 -7.85
N ILE A 416 -12.42 21.26 -8.23
CA ILE A 416 -12.81 22.66 -8.47
C ILE A 416 -12.76 22.88 -9.98
N ILE A 417 -13.93 22.82 -10.63
CA ILE A 417 -14.10 23.26 -12.02
C ILE A 417 -14.67 24.66 -11.94
N LYS A 418 -14.06 25.68 -12.55
CA LYS A 418 -14.68 27.01 -12.65
C LYS A 418 -15.14 27.20 -14.09
N LEU A 419 -16.45 27.05 -14.33
CA LEU A 419 -17.10 27.35 -15.59
C LEU A 419 -17.72 28.74 -15.47
N TYR A 420 -17.32 29.67 -16.33
CA TYR A 420 -18.08 30.90 -16.56
C TYR A 420 -18.93 30.69 -17.81
N SER A 421 -20.20 31.12 -17.72
CA SER A 421 -21.14 31.23 -18.83
C SER A 421 -20.87 32.50 -19.64
#